data_AF-A0A816TAY7-F1
#
_entry.id   AF-A0A816TAY7-F1
#
_cell.length_a   1.000
_cell.length_b   1.000
_cell.length_c   1.000
_cell.angle_alpha   90.00
_cell.angle_beta   90.00
_cell.angle_gamma   90.00
#
_symmetry.space_group_name_H-M   'P 1'
#
loop_
_entity.id
_entity.type
_entity.pdbx_description
1 polymer ?
#
loop_
_entity_poly.entity_id
_entity_poly.type
_entity_poly.pdbx_seq_one_letter_code
_entity_poly.pdbx_strand_id
1 'polypeptide(L)' 'MRAVAAGTIDIKCDCFHKLLDIDPFLRENEPCTFCPSTAVAFCRNFLCLRSYCKQCWAQKHGPKPLAGHQPVTRREQIF' A
#
# COMPACT_ATOMS: atom_id res chain seq x y z
N MET A 1 -9.74 3.25 -7.00
CA MET A 1 -9.91 2.99 -5.56
C MET A 1 -9.87 4.33 -4.83
N ARG A 2 -11.00 4.81 -4.28
CA ARG A 2 -11.07 6.14 -3.60
C ARG A 2 -10.86 6.03 -2.08
N ALA A 3 -11.36 4.96 -1.48
CA ALA A 3 -11.26 4.68 -0.05
C ALA A 3 -9.80 4.54 0.46
N VAL A 4 -8.99 3.75 -0.25
CA VAL A 4 -7.56 3.53 0.08
C VAL A 4 -6.72 4.80 -0.08
N ALA A 5 -7.15 5.73 -0.95
CA ALA A 5 -6.47 7.00 -1.16
C ALA A 5 -6.82 8.04 -0.08
N ALA A 6 -8.03 7.95 0.49
CA ALA A 6 -8.51 8.89 1.49
C ALA A 6 -7.78 8.73 2.83
N GLY A 7 -7.24 7.53 3.13
CA GLY A 7 -6.55 7.23 4.38
C GLY A 7 -7.50 7.12 5.57
N THR A 8 -8.36 8.11 5.76
CA THR A 8 -9.41 8.16 6.78
C THR A 8 -10.76 8.41 6.12
N ILE A 9 -11.75 7.59 6.43
CA ILE A 9 -13.13 7.76 5.97
C ILE A 9 -13.99 8.23 7.13
N ASP A 10 -14.64 9.37 6.94
CA ASP A 10 -15.65 9.90 7.84
C ASP A 10 -17.04 9.33 7.46
N ILE A 11 -17.55 8.40 8.27
CA ILE A 11 -18.87 7.80 8.08
C ILE A 11 -19.86 8.48 9.03
N LYS A 12 -20.79 9.25 8.45
CA LYS A 12 -21.89 9.91 9.17
C LYS A 12 -23.21 9.31 8.77
N CYS A 13 -23.96 8.84 9.76
CA CYS A 13 -25.34 8.40 9.64
C CYS A 13 -26.16 9.00 10.80
N ASP A 14 -27.48 9.04 10.66
CA ASP A 14 -28.37 9.73 11.60
C ASP A 14 -28.26 9.24 13.06
N CYS A 15 -27.75 8.01 13.27
CA CYS A 15 -27.61 7.40 14.59
C CYS A 15 -26.15 7.11 14.97
N PHE A 16 -25.17 7.32 14.07
CA PHE A 16 -23.77 7.06 14.39
C PHE A 16 -22.78 7.85 13.54
N HIS A 17 -21.65 8.17 14.14
CA HIS A 17 -20.50 8.78 13.48
C HIS A 17 -19.27 7.95 13.79
N LYS A 18 -18.54 7.50 12.76
CA LYS A 18 -17.25 6.82 12.91
C LYS A 18 -16.25 7.36 11.90
N LEU A 19 -15.07 7.75 12.37
CA LEU A 19 -13.88 7.88 11.52
C LEU A 19 -13.18 6.52 11.45
N LEU A 20 -12.83 6.11 10.23
CA LEU A 20 -12.26 4.80 9.97
C LEU A 20 -11.00 4.97 9.13
N ASP A 21 -9.85 4.63 9.72
CA ASP A 21 -8.57 4.62 9.01
C ASP A 21 -8.43 3.34 8.20
N ILE A 22 -8.27 3.49 6.89
CA ILE A 22 -8.05 2.40 5.95
C ILE A 22 -6.59 2.43 5.54
N ASP A 23 -5.79 1.62 6.22
CA ASP A 23 -4.40 1.44 5.86
C ASP A 23 -4.27 0.22 4.92
N PRO A 24 -3.79 0.38 3.66
CA PRO A 24 -3.53 -0.76 2.81
C PRO A 24 -2.44 -1.64 3.44
N PHE A 25 -2.83 -2.84 3.84
CA PHE A 25 -1.95 -3.86 4.39
C PHE A 25 -1.40 -4.74 3.26
N LEU A 26 -0.11 -5.06 3.34
CA LEU A 26 0.50 -6.06 2.48
C LEU A 26 0.05 -7.44 2.95
N ARG A 27 -0.69 -8.18 2.11
CA ARG A 27 -1.13 -9.54 2.45
C ARG A 27 0.05 -10.52 2.43
N GLU A 28 -0.06 -11.55 3.25
CA GLU A 28 0.88 -12.67 3.21
C GLU A 28 0.80 -13.38 1.85
N ASN A 29 1.95 -13.69 1.26
CA ASN A 29 2.08 -14.30 -0.07
C ASN A 29 1.48 -13.49 -1.23
N GLU A 30 1.33 -12.17 -1.10
CA GLU A 30 0.89 -11.35 -2.22
C GLU A 30 1.92 -11.38 -3.36
N PRO A 31 1.51 -11.69 -4.60
CA PRO A 31 2.41 -11.66 -5.74
C PRO A 31 2.78 -10.22 -6.10
N CYS A 32 3.98 -10.03 -6.63
CA CYS A 32 4.36 -8.78 -7.27
C CYS A 32 3.38 -8.47 -8.41
N THR A 33 3.01 -7.20 -8.57
CA THR A 33 2.08 -6.80 -9.63
C THR A 33 2.69 -6.94 -11.04
N PHE A 34 4.01 -7.03 -11.15
CA PHE A 34 4.73 -7.06 -12.43
C PHE A 34 5.40 -8.40 -12.73
N CYS A 35 5.48 -9.32 -11.76
CA CYS A 35 6.14 -10.61 -11.93
C CYS A 35 5.54 -11.67 -10.99
N PRO A 36 5.76 -12.98 -11.24
CA PRO A 36 5.20 -14.03 -10.38
C PRO A 36 5.91 -14.21 -9.03
N SER A 37 6.92 -13.38 -8.72
CA SER A 37 7.65 -13.45 -7.46
C SER A 37 6.83 -12.87 -6.30
N THR A 38 7.05 -13.36 -5.09
CA THR A 38 6.44 -12.80 -3.87
C THR A 38 6.85 -11.34 -3.66
N ALA A 39 5.88 -10.49 -3.35
CA ALA A 39 6.12 -9.10 -3.03
C ALA A 39 6.77 -8.96 -1.66
N VAL A 40 7.72 -8.03 -1.56
CA VAL A 40 8.44 -7.70 -0.30
C VAL A 40 8.16 -6.27 0.16
N ALA A 41 7.60 -5.45 -0.73
CA ALA A 41 7.31 -4.05 -0.49
C ALA A 41 5.99 -3.66 -1.15
N PHE A 42 5.17 -2.89 -0.45
CA PHE A 42 4.00 -2.21 -0.99
C PHE A 42 4.27 -0.70 -1.10
N CYS A 43 3.91 -0.07 -2.21
CA CYS A 43 3.98 1.38 -2.33
C CYS A 43 2.63 2.01 -1.96
N ARG A 44 2.57 2.80 -0.89
CA ARG A 44 1.36 3.51 -0.45
C ARG A 44 1.04 4.77 -1.28
N ASN A 45 1.96 5.24 -2.10
CA ASN A 45 1.72 6.43 -2.91
C ASN A 45 0.62 6.13 -3.95
N PHE A 46 -0.33 7.06 -4.11
CA PHE A 46 -1.46 6.94 -5.02
C PHE A 46 -1.08 6.64 -6.48
N LEU A 47 0.07 7.14 -6.94
CA LEU A 47 0.59 6.88 -8.28
C LEU A 47 0.97 5.41 -8.50
N CYS A 48 1.23 4.67 -7.41
CA CYS A 48 1.71 3.30 -7.46
C CYS A 48 0.66 2.33 -6.93
N LEU A 49 0.24 2.46 -5.66
CA LEU A 49 -0.75 1.61 -4.96
C LEU A 49 -0.67 0.12 -5.31
N ARG A 50 0.53 -0.44 -5.31
CA ARG A 50 0.84 -1.78 -5.80
C ARG A 50 1.92 -2.46 -4.96
N SER A 51 1.98 -3.77 -5.09
CA SER A 51 2.97 -4.65 -4.47
C SER A 51 4.10 -4.97 -5.43
N TYR A 52 5.32 -4.95 -4.90
CA TYR A 52 6.55 -5.11 -5.67
C TYR A 52 7.49 -6.12 -5.01
N CYS A 53 8.13 -6.96 -5.82
CA CYS A 53 9.32 -7.67 -5.40
C CYS A 53 10.52 -6.70 -5.34
N LYS A 54 11.65 -7.15 -4.76
CA LYS A 54 12.87 -6.32 -4.62
C LYS A 54 13.36 -5.74 -5.95
N GLN A 55 13.33 -6.54 -7.01
CA GLN A 55 13.78 -6.13 -8.35
C GLN A 55 12.82 -5.12 -8.99
N CYS A 56 11.52 -5.41 -9.02
CA CYS A 56 10.53 -4.49 -9.58
C CYS A 56 10.46 -3.18 -8.81
N TRP A 57 10.70 -3.22 -7.49
CA TRP A 57 10.83 -2.01 -6.69
C TRP A 57 11.99 -1.15 -7.17
N ALA A 58 13.21 -1.70 -7.26
CA ALA A 58 14.38 -0.95 -7.70
C ALA A 58 14.22 -0.38 -9.12
N GLN A 59 13.58 -1.12 -10.03
CA GLN A 59 13.35 -0.66 -11.40
C GLN A 59 12.35 0.49 -11.49
N LYS A 60 11.26 0.45 -10.70
CA LYS A 60 10.20 1.47 -10.76
C LYS A 60 10.45 2.66 -9.83
N HIS A 61 11.08 2.43 -8.68
CA HIS A 61 11.33 3.41 -7.63
C HIS A 61 12.80 3.78 -7.48
N GLY A 62 13.70 3.31 -8.35
CA GLY A 62 15.06 3.86 -8.46
C GLY A 62 15.10 5.19 -9.22
N PRO A 63 14.44 5.31 -10.38
CA PRO A 63 14.39 6.56 -11.15
C PRO A 63 13.47 7.63 -10.54
N LYS A 64 13.80 8.91 -10.75
CA LYS A 64 12.87 10.03 -10.51
C LYS A 64 11.67 9.93 -11.46
N PRO A 65 10.45 10.32 -11.05
CA PRO A 65 10.09 11.01 -9.80
C PRO A 65 9.81 10.09 -8.60
N LEU A 66 9.78 8.77 -8.81
CA LEU A 66 9.33 7.79 -7.81
C LEU A 66 10.40 7.43 -6.78
N ALA A 67 11.64 7.93 -6.96
CA ALA A 67 12.79 7.72 -6.08
C ALA A 67 12.57 8.12 -4.60
N GLY A 68 11.61 9.01 -4.32
CA GLY A 68 11.28 9.44 -2.95
C GLY A 68 10.25 8.56 -2.23
N HIS A 69 9.66 7.58 -2.91
CA HIS A 69 8.60 6.76 -2.31
C HIS A 69 9.17 5.79 -1.27
N GLN A 70 8.49 5.68 -0.13
CA GLN A 70 8.88 4.77 0.94
C GLN A 70 8.15 3.42 0.79
N PRO A 71 8.88 2.29 0.76
CA PRO A 71 8.26 0.98 0.75
C PRO A 71 7.66 0.67 2.12
N VAL A 72 6.46 0.11 2.11
CA VAL A 72 5.87 -0.50 3.29
C VAL A 72 6.20 -1.98 3.23
N THR A 73 7.09 -2.38 4.12
CA THR A 73 7.45 -3.77 4.34
C THR A 73 6.47 -4.40 5.33
N ARG A 74 6.40 -5.73 5.31
CA ARG A 74 5.66 -6.49 6.33
C ARG A 74 6.22 -6.13 7.70
N ARG A 75 5.46 -5.37 8.51
CA ARG A 75 5.68 -5.33 9.96
C ARG A 75 4.91 -6.51 10.53
N GLU A 76 5.59 -7.34 11.31
CA GLU A 76 4.95 -8.35 12.14
C GLU A 76 4.04 -7.61 13.13
N GLN A 77 2.74 -7.53 12.84
CA GLN A 77 1.78 -7.17 13.87
C GLN A 77 1.63 -8.41 14.75
N ILE A 78 2.40 -8.43 15.85
CA ILE A 78 2.14 -9.29 16.99
C ILE A 78 0.76 -8.86 17.51
N PHE A 79 -0.22 -9.77 17.39
CA PHE A 79 -1.51 -9.66 18.06
C PHE A 79 -1.34 -9.82 19.57
#